data_AF-A0A6P7H280-F1
#
_entry.id   AF-A0A6P7H280-F1
#
_cell.length_a   1.000
_cell.length_b   1.000
_cell.length_c   1.000
_cell.angle_alpha   90.00
_cell.angle_beta   90.00
_cell.angle_gamma   90.00
#
_symmetry.space_group_name_H-M   'P 1'
#
loop_
_entity.id
_entity.type
_entity.pdbx_description
1 polymer ?
#
loop_
_entity_poly.entity_id
_entity_poly.type
_entity_poly.pdbx_seq_one_letter_code
_entity_poly.pdbx_strand_id
1 'polypeptide(L)' 'MSLDSIPRDLRGLRACLVCSLIKSFDQFEKEGCDNCEEFLRMKNSHDNVYDCTSNNFDG' A
#
# COMPACT_ATOMS: atom_id res chain seq x y z
N MET A 1 -10.05 12.62 -7.13
CA MET A 1 -9.72 11.67 -6.05
C MET A 1 -10.15 10.30 -6.52
N SER A 2 -9.24 9.35 -6.68
CA SER A 2 -9.61 8.01 -7.12
C SER A 2 -10.20 7.21 -5.97
N LEU A 3 -11.33 6.53 -6.20
CA LEU A 3 -11.92 5.61 -5.23
C LEU A 3 -10.99 4.44 -4.88
N ASP A 4 -10.04 4.15 -5.77
CA ASP A 4 -9.01 3.10 -5.59
C ASP A 4 -8.02 3.40 -4.45
N SER A 5 -7.91 4.68 -4.05
CA SER A 5 -7.06 5.09 -2.91
C SER A 5 -7.64 4.73 -1.54
N ILE A 6 -8.94 4.40 -1.49
CA ILE A 6 -9.65 4.10 -0.23
C ILE A 6 -9.54 2.60 0.06
N PRO A 7 -9.17 2.20 1.29
CA PRO A 7 -9.17 0.80 1.66
C PRO A 7 -10.53 0.13 1.46
N ARG A 8 -10.56 -0.98 0.71
CA ARG A 8 -11.81 -1.71 0.41
C ARG A 8 -12.40 -2.40 1.63
N ASP A 9 -11.55 -2.84 2.55
CA ASP A 9 -11.91 -3.31 3.87
C ASP A 9 -10.79 -3.01 4.88
N LEU A 10 -11.07 -3.23 6.17
CA LEU A 10 -10.14 -2.89 7.27
C LEU A 10 -9.16 -4.02 7.63
N ARG A 11 -9.16 -5.14 6.90
CA ARG A 11 -8.26 -6.27 7.15
C ARG A 11 -7.00 -6.12 6.29
N GLY A 12 -5.87 -6.52 6.87
CA GLY A 12 -4.60 -6.47 6.15
C GLY A 12 -4.19 -5.06 5.73
N LEU A 13 -4.61 -4.03 6.48
CA LEU A 13 -4.18 -2.66 6.26
C LEU A 13 -2.69 -2.52 6.50
N ARG A 14 -2.04 -1.74 5.64
CA ARG A 14 -0.62 -1.42 5.72
C ARG A 14 -0.41 0.05 5.40
N ALA A 15 0.62 0.63 5.99
CA ALA A 15 1.08 1.97 5.74
C ALA A 15 2.31 1.93 4.85
N CYS A 16 2.33 2.70 3.76
CA CYS A 16 3.54 2.90 2.98
C CYS A 16 4.62 3.57 3.85
N LEU A 17 5.82 3.00 3.91
CA LEU A 17 6.92 3.53 4.72
C LEU A 17 7.47 4.87 4.21
N VAL A 18 7.14 5.25 2.97
CA VAL A 18 7.65 6.48 2.34
C VAL A 18 6.65 7.63 2.42
N CYS A 19 5.37 7.39 2.12
CA CYS A 19 4.36 8.46 2.04
C CYS A 19 3.21 8.31 3.05
N SER A 20 3.24 7.28 3.90
CA SER A 20 2.20 7.00 4.91
C SER A 20 0.80 6.70 4.37
N LEU A 21 0.63 6.52 3.06
CA LEU A 21 -0.64 6.09 2.47
C LEU A 21 -1.07 4.76 3.07
N ILE A 22 -2.35 4.66 3.48
CA ILE A 22 -2.95 3.45 4.02
C ILE A 22 -3.80 2.77 2.94
N LYS A 23 -3.49 1.51 2.64
CA LYS A 23 -4.28 0.62 1.75
C LYS A 23 -4.24 -0.80 2.30
N SER A 24 -5.11 -1.69 1.81
CA SER A 24 -4.94 -3.11 2.07
C SER A 24 -3.70 -3.66 1.35
N PHE A 25 -3.15 -4.77 1.86
CA PHE A 25 -2.07 -5.49 1.20
C PHE A 25 -2.40 -5.79 -0.28
N ASP A 26 -3.58 -6.33 -0.56
CA ASP A 26 -4.04 -6.67 -1.90
C ASP A 26 -4.11 -5.44 -2.82
N GLN A 27 -4.46 -4.26 -2.28
CA GLN A 27 -4.46 -3.02 -3.06
C GLN A 27 -3.04 -2.55 -3.40
N PHE A 28 -2.09 -2.66 -2.47
CA PHE A 28 -0.68 -2.37 -2.80
C PHE A 28 -0.13 -3.35 -3.83
N GLU A 29 -0.47 -4.62 -3.72
CA GLU A 29 -0.01 -5.64 -4.67
C GLU A 29 -0.65 -5.43 -6.07
N LYS A 30 -1.93 -5.08 -6.14
CA LYS A 30 -2.64 -4.94 -7.41
C LYS A 30 -2.41 -3.58 -8.09
N GLU A 31 -2.40 -2.51 -7.31
CA GLU A 31 -2.45 -1.13 -7.79
C GLU A 31 -1.20 -0.34 -7.43
N GLY A 32 -0.35 -0.86 -6.54
CA GLY A 32 0.81 -0.13 -6.05
C GLY A 32 0.45 1.01 -5.09
N CYS A 33 1.48 1.74 -4.70
CA CYS A 33 1.31 2.97 -3.93
C CYS A 33 1.02 4.15 -4.87
N ASP A 34 -0.08 4.88 -4.63
CA ASP A 34 -0.48 6.02 -5.50
C ASP A 34 0.58 7.12 -5.60
N ASN A 35 1.44 7.24 -4.58
CA ASN A 35 2.44 8.30 -4.48
C ASN A 35 3.85 7.82 -4.83
N CYS A 36 4.12 6.52 -4.71
CA CYS A 36 5.48 5.98 -4.69
C CYS A 36 5.73 4.82 -5.67
N GLU A 37 4.71 4.37 -6.41
CA GLU A 37 4.83 3.19 -7.27
C GLU A 37 5.93 3.31 -8.31
N GLU A 38 6.19 4.52 -8.82
CA GLU A 38 7.22 4.78 -9.84
C GLU A 38 8.60 4.23 -9.46
N PHE A 39 8.94 4.26 -8.17
CA PHE A 39 10.23 3.79 -7.66
C PHE A 39 10.12 2.58 -6.72
N LEU A 40 9.01 2.38 -6.00
CA LEU A 40 8.83 1.22 -5.11
C LEU A 40 8.39 -0.05 -5.85
N ARG A 41 7.74 0.07 -7.01
CA ARG A 41 7.35 -1.06 -7.89
C ARG A 41 6.66 -2.21 -7.12
N MET A 42 5.63 -1.87 -6.36
CA MET A 42 4.89 -2.84 -5.54
C MET A 42 3.92 -3.68 -6.37
N LYS A 43 3.52 -3.21 -7.56
CA LYS A 43 2.58 -3.93 -8.43
C LYS A 43 3.09 -5.31 -8.79
N ASN A 44 2.27 -6.33 -8.54
CA ASN A 44 2.55 -7.75 -8.75
C ASN A 44 3.79 -8.26 -7.99
N SER A 45 4.20 -7.58 -6.91
CA SER A 45 5.35 -7.99 -6.09
C SER A 45 4.99 -7.99 -4.60
N HIS A 46 4.63 -9.17 -4.08
CA HIS A 46 4.36 -9.36 -2.66
C HIS A 46 5.54 -8.94 -1.77
N ASP A 47 6.76 -9.30 -2.18
CA ASP A 47 7.98 -9.01 -1.42
C ASP A 47 8.16 -7.49 -1.27
N ASN A 48 8.02 -6.73 -2.36
CA ASN A 48 8.12 -5.28 -2.31
C ASN A 48 7.03 -4.65 -1.45
N VAL A 49 5.80 -5.19 -1.46
CA VAL A 49 4.74 -4.74 -0.55
C VAL A 49 5.16 -4.97 0.91
N TYR A 50 5.67 -6.15 1.26
CA TYR A 50 6.13 -6.43 2.62
C TYR A 50 7.30 -5.53 3.05
N ASP A 51 8.27 -5.31 2.17
CA ASP A 51 9.49 -4.54 2.47
C ASP A 51 9.22 -3.03 2.57
N CYS A 52 8.27 -2.52 1.78
CA CYS A 52 8.03 -1.08 1.65
C CYS A 52 6.77 -0.61 2.40
N THR A 53 6.08 -1.48 3.12
CA THR A 53 4.89 -1.14 3.93
C THR A 53 4.91 -1.80 5.30
N SER A 54 4.31 -1.18 6.31
CA SER A 54 4.17 -1.70 7.68
C SER A 54 2.71 -1.96 8.03
N ASN A 55 2.40 -3.09 8.67
CA ASN A 55 1.09 -3.32 9.30
C ASN A 55 0.97 -2.69 10.69
N ASN A 56 2.08 -2.17 11.23
CA ASN A 56 2.13 -1.52 12.53
C ASN A 56 2.24 -0.01 12.31
N PHE A 57 1.09 0.65 12.27
CA PHE A 57 0.94 2.09 12.16
C PHE A 57 -0.08 2.58 13.19
N ASP A 58 0.00 3.86 13.56
CA ASP A 58 -0.91 4.53 14.49
C ASP A 58 -1.48 5.76 13.78
N GLY A 59 -2.73 6.14 14.08
CA GLY A 59 -3.49 7.16 13.36
C GLY A 59 -4.20 8.13 14.28
#